data_AF-K9L722-F1
#
_entry.id   AF-K9L722-F1
#
_cell.length_a   1.000
_cell.length_b   1.000
_cell.length_c   1.000
_cell.angle_alpha   90.00
_cell.angle_beta   90.00
_cell.angle_gamma   90.00
#
_symmetry.space_group_name_H-M   'P 1'
#
loop_
_entity.id
_entity.type
_entity.pdbx_description
1 polymer ?
#
loop_
_entity_poly.entity_id
_entity_poly.type
_entity_poly.pdbx_seq_one_letter_code
_entity_poly.pdbx_strand_id
1 'polypeptide(L)'
;IVISMLLALRFSPAATLAFVMGAGFIADTASLPLVVSNLVNIVSADFFHIGFNRYAAVMVPVNFVSVAATLGMLLWFFRRDIPAAYDPAQLENPQTAIHDKA
;
A
#
# COMPACT_ATOMS: atom_id res chain seq x y z
N ILE A 1 3.21 -7.89 -8.28
CA ILE A 1 1.74 -7.85 -8.26
C ILE A 1 1.21 -6.52 -8.81
N VAL A 2 1.51 -5.37 -8.18
CA VAL A 2 0.98 -4.07 -8.64
C VAL A 2 1.43 -3.72 -10.06
N ILE A 3 2.73 -3.82 -10.36
CA ILE A 3 3.28 -3.53 -11.70
C ILE A 3 2.68 -4.45 -12.78
N SER A 4 2.54 -5.75 -12.49
CA SER A 4 1.98 -6.72 -13.44
C SER A 4 0.51 -6.42 -13.78
N MET A 5 -0.29 -5.95 -12.81
CA MET A 5 -1.68 -5.53 -13.06
C MET A 5 -1.75 -4.26 -13.92
N LEU A 6 -0.88 -3.28 -13.67
CA LEU A 6 -0.85 -2.02 -14.40
C LEU A 6 -0.41 -2.19 -15.86
N LEU A 7 0.54 -3.10 -16.11
CA LEU A 7 0.96 -3.49 -17.45
C LEU A 7 -0.17 -4.19 -18.23
N ALA A 8 -0.94 -5.07 -17.57
CA ALA A 8 -2.09 -5.72 -18.19
C ALA A 8 -3.20 -4.73 -18.59
N LEU A 9 -3.42 -3.70 -17.76
CA LEU A 9 -4.38 -2.61 -18.01
C LEU A 9 -3.87 -1.54 -19.00
N ARG A 10 -2.66 -1.70 -19.56
CA ARG A 10 -2.02 -0.74 -20.49
C ARG A 10 -1.97 0.69 -19.96
N PHE A 11 -1.75 0.86 -18.66
CA PHE A 11 -1.65 2.18 -18.04
C PHE A 11 -0.39 2.91 -18.52
N SER A 12 -0.45 4.25 -18.52
CA SER A 12 0.71 5.07 -18.88
C SER A 12 1.85 4.89 -17.87
N PRO A 13 3.11 5.15 -18.24
CA PRO A 13 4.24 5.09 -17.30
C PRO A 13 4.06 6.01 -16.09
N ALA A 14 3.44 7.19 -16.28
CA ALA A 14 3.14 8.13 -15.21
C ALA A 14 2.11 7.56 -14.21
N ALA A 15 1.02 6.97 -14.71
CA ALA A 15 0.03 6.30 -13.87
C ALA A 15 0.65 5.09 -13.14
N THR A 16 1.51 4.34 -13.82
CA THR A 16 2.20 3.18 -13.23
C THR A 16 3.08 3.61 -12.05
N LEU A 17 3.85 4.68 -12.22
CA LEU A 17 4.68 5.26 -11.16
C LEU A 17 3.83 5.72 -9.97
N ALA A 18 2.69 6.38 -10.23
CA ALA A 18 1.76 6.82 -9.19
C ALA A 18 1.28 5.65 -8.31
N PHE A 19 0.84 4.56 -8.94
CA PHE A 19 0.34 3.38 -8.23
C PHE A 19 1.45 2.62 -7.51
N VAL A 20 2.66 2.53 -8.08
CA VAL A 20 3.80 1.90 -7.40
C VAL A 20 4.23 2.70 -6.18
N MET A 21 4.33 4.03 -6.30
CA MET A 21 4.64 4.92 -5.19
C MET A 21 3.58 4.81 -4.09
N GLY A 22 2.30 4.82 -4.45
CA GLY A 22 1.20 4.62 -3.50
C GLY A 22 1.25 3.29 -2.78
N ALA A 23 1.42 2.19 -3.51
CA ALA A 23 1.54 0.87 -2.90
C ALA A 23 2.74 0.79 -1.94
N GLY A 24 3.89 1.35 -2.33
CA GLY A 24 5.09 1.39 -1.50
C GLY A 24 4.91 2.20 -0.22
N PHE A 25 4.45 3.45 -0.33
CA PHE A 25 4.27 4.33 0.84
C PHE A 25 3.19 3.83 1.79
N ILE A 26 2.10 3.27 1.27
CA ILE A 26 1.04 2.71 2.12
C ILE A 26 1.50 1.44 2.80
N ALA A 27 2.25 0.55 2.11
CA ALA A 27 2.81 -0.64 2.75
C ALA A 27 3.77 -0.29 3.88
N ASP A 28 4.62 0.73 3.70
CA ASP A 28 5.55 1.19 4.73
C ASP A 28 4.81 1.81 5.91
N THR A 29 3.84 2.69 5.64
CA THR A 29 3.04 3.35 6.69
C THR A 29 2.21 2.35 7.49
N ALA A 30 1.55 1.39 6.82
CA ALA A 30 0.74 0.37 7.47
C ALA A 30 1.55 -0.58 8.38
N SER A 31 2.87 -0.64 8.21
CA SER A 31 3.75 -1.41 9.10
C SER A 31 4.02 -0.71 10.45
N LEU A 32 3.78 0.61 10.55
CA LEU A 32 4.13 1.42 11.72
C LEU A 32 3.46 0.98 13.04
N PRO A 33 2.18 0.55 13.09
CA PRO A 33 1.55 0.14 14.34
C PRO A 33 2.06 -1.18 14.90
N LEU A 34 2.73 -1.98 14.08
CA LEU A 34 3.13 -3.33 14.42
C LEU A 34 4.61 -3.34 14.79
N VAL A 35 4.89 -3.58 16.08
CA VAL A 35 6.25 -3.63 16.63
C VAL A 35 7.13 -4.61 15.85
N VAL A 36 6.59 -5.77 15.47
CA VAL A 36 7.29 -6.86 14.76
C VAL A 36 7.44 -6.65 13.25
N SER A 37 6.81 -5.62 12.68
CA SER A 37 6.76 -5.46 11.22
C SER A 37 7.89 -4.60 10.65
N ASN A 38 8.65 -3.89 11.48
CA ASN A 38 9.79 -3.08 11.05
C ASN A 38 10.91 -3.15 12.10
N LEU A 39 12.16 -3.34 11.64
CA LEU A 39 13.34 -3.50 12.52
C LEU A 39 13.48 -2.34 13.52
N VAL A 40 13.23 -1.11 13.08
CA VAL A 40 13.34 0.08 13.95
C VAL A 40 12.28 0.03 15.05
N ASN A 41 11.08 -0.45 14.76
CA ASN A 41 10.00 -0.60 15.74
C ASN A 41 10.36 -1.67 16.77
N ILE A 42 10.94 -2.80 16.34
CA ILE A 42 11.42 -3.88 17.21
C ILE A 42 12.49 -3.34 18.17
N VAL A 43 13.56 -2.73 17.62
CA VAL A 43 14.70 -2.22 18.41
C VAL A 43 14.25 -1.12 19.38
N SER A 44 13.34 -0.24 18.96
CA SER A 44 12.83 0.82 19.83
C SER A 44 11.97 0.27 20.96
N ALA A 45 11.06 -0.68 20.66
CA ALA A 45 10.20 -1.27 21.68
C ALA A 45 11.01 -2.09 22.69
N ASP A 46 12.05 -2.79 22.25
CA ASP A 46 12.97 -3.54 23.10
C ASP A 46 13.80 -2.60 23.99
N PHE A 47 14.42 -1.56 23.39
CA PHE A 47 15.22 -0.59 24.13
C PHE A 47 14.41 0.15 25.22
N PHE A 48 13.20 0.61 24.88
CA PHE A 48 12.33 1.32 25.81
C PHE A 48 11.42 0.41 26.64
N HIS A 49 11.52 -0.92 26.48
CA HIS A 49 10.72 -1.92 27.20
C HIS A 49 9.21 -1.68 27.06
N ILE A 50 8.76 -1.22 25.88
CA ILE A 50 7.37 -0.88 25.60
C ILE A 50 6.64 -2.13 25.10
N GLY A 51 5.63 -2.58 25.85
CA GLY A 51 4.78 -3.69 25.42
C GLY A 51 3.97 -3.38 24.15
N PHE A 52 3.71 -4.41 23.34
CA PHE A 52 3.00 -4.32 22.05
C PHE A 52 1.72 -3.47 22.11
N ASN A 53 0.85 -3.71 23.10
CA ASN A 53 -0.42 -2.99 23.23
C ASN A 53 -0.23 -1.48 23.44
N ARG A 54 0.77 -1.09 24.23
CA ARG A 54 1.04 0.33 24.50
C ARG A 54 1.60 1.03 23.26
N TYR A 55 2.49 0.35 22.55
CA TYR A 55 3.05 0.84 21.29
C TYR A 55 1.95 1.01 20.23
N ALA A 56 1.15 -0.03 20.01
CA ALA A 56 0.05 -0.02 19.05
C ALA A 56 -0.98 1.07 19.36
N ALA A 57 -1.36 1.25 20.63
CA ALA A 57 -2.32 2.29 21.01
C ALA A 57 -1.88 3.72 20.65
N VAL A 58 -0.57 3.99 20.67
CA VAL A 58 -0.01 5.30 20.29
C VAL A 58 0.20 5.39 18.78
N MET A 59 0.66 4.32 18.15
CA MET A 59 1.01 4.31 16.73
C MET A 59 -0.20 4.18 15.81
N VAL A 60 -1.31 3.61 16.26
CA VAL A 60 -2.54 3.49 15.44
C VAL A 60 -3.08 4.88 15.02
N PRO A 61 -3.29 5.87 15.92
CA PRO A 61 -3.67 7.21 15.53
C PRO A 61 -2.67 7.89 14.59
N VAL A 62 -1.37 7.74 14.86
CA VAL A 62 -0.30 8.29 14.00
C VAL A 62 -0.38 7.70 12.60
N ASN A 63 -0.57 6.37 12.50
CA ASN A 63 -0.74 5.68 11.24
C ASN A 63 -1.95 6.19 10.45
N PHE A 64 -3.10 6.44 11.09
CA PHE A 64 -4.26 7.02 10.42
C PHE A 64 -3.92 8.40 9.79
N VAL A 65 -3.25 9.27 10.54
CA VAL A 65 -2.84 10.59 10.03
C VAL A 65 -1.83 10.45 8.89
N SER A 66 -0.82 9.60 9.04
CA SER A 66 0.21 9.36 8.02
C SER A 66 -0.37 8.78 6.73
N VAL A 67 -1.29 7.81 6.83
CA VAL A 67 -2.00 7.23 5.67
C VAL A 67 -2.85 8.29 4.98
N ALA A 68 -3.63 9.07 5.74
CA ALA A 68 -4.46 10.14 5.18
C ALA A 68 -3.62 11.21 4.47
N ALA A 69 -2.51 11.63 5.06
CA ALA A 69 -1.60 12.61 4.47
C ALA A 69 -0.93 12.07 3.19
N THR A 70 -0.48 10.82 3.21
CA THR A 70 0.13 10.15 2.05
C THR A 70 -0.86 10.03 0.91
N LEU A 71 -2.05 9.49 1.17
CA LEU A 71 -3.12 9.40 0.17
C LEU A 71 -3.51 10.77 -0.36
N GLY A 72 -3.67 11.77 0.51
CA GLY A 72 -3.99 13.14 0.13
C GLY A 72 -2.94 13.73 -0.82
N MET A 73 -1.66 13.55 -0.52
CA MET A 73 -0.56 14.06 -1.36
C MET A 73 -0.49 13.33 -2.70
N LEU A 74 -0.60 12.00 -2.71
CA LEU A 74 -0.59 11.21 -3.95
C LEU A 74 -1.79 11.54 -4.84
N LEU A 75 -2.99 11.66 -4.26
CA LEU A 75 -4.19 12.08 -4.98
C LEU A 75 -4.01 13.49 -5.52
N TRP A 76 -3.46 14.43 -4.73
CA TRP A 76 -3.26 15.80 -5.21
C TRP A 76 -2.24 15.90 -6.35
N PHE A 77 -1.14 15.14 -6.27
CA PHE A 77 -0.08 15.14 -7.26
C PHE A 77 -0.49 14.40 -8.54
N PHE A 78 -1.04 13.20 -8.43
CA PHE A 78 -1.37 12.33 -9.56
C PHE A 78 -2.84 12.39 -10.01
N ARG A 79 -3.69 13.27 -9.44
CA ARG A 79 -5.12 13.43 -9.84
C ARG A 79 -5.38 13.54 -11.33
N ARG A 80 -4.43 14.08 -12.10
CA ARG A 80 -4.56 14.27 -13.56
C ARG A 80 -4.13 13.05 -14.36
N ASP A 81 -3.28 12.21 -13.77
CA ASP A 81 -2.66 11.06 -14.44
C ASP A 81 -3.37 9.75 -14.13
N ILE A 82 -4.22 9.71 -13.07
CA ILE A 82 -5.02 8.54 -12.71
C ILE A 82 -6.30 8.50 -13.57
N PRO A 83 -6.49 7.45 -14.40
CA PRO A 83 -7.71 7.30 -15.20
C PRO A 83 -8.93 7.13 -14.29
N ALA A 84 -10.00 7.88 -14.55
CA ALA A 84 -11.25 7.78 -13.78
C ALA A 84 -12.03 6.48 -14.04
N ALA A 85 -11.79 5.84 -15.18
CA ALA A 85 -12.38 4.57 -15.56
C ALA A 85 -11.29 3.65 -16.14
N TYR A 86 -11.35 2.37 -15.78
CA TYR A 86 -10.55 1.31 -16.39
C TYR A 86 -11.51 0.23 -16.92
N ASP A 87 -11.11 -0.45 -18.00
CA ASP A 87 -11.89 -1.56 -18.55
C ASP A 87 -11.45 -2.87 -17.88
N PRO A 88 -12.26 -3.47 -16.99
CA PRO A 88 -11.93 -4.73 -16.33
C PRO A 88 -11.81 -5.91 -17.30
N ALA A 89 -12.34 -5.81 -18.53
CA ALA A 89 -12.20 -6.85 -19.55
C ALA A 89 -10.77 -6.97 -20.11
N GLN A 90 -9.88 -6.02 -19.80
CA GLN A 90 -8.45 -6.10 -20.14
C GLN A 90 -7.65 -7.01 -19.20
N LEU A 91 -8.21 -7.35 -18.04
CA LEU A 91 -7.61 -8.29 -17.10
C LEU A 91 -8.03 -9.72 -17.48
N GLU A 92 -7.13 -10.69 -17.28
CA GLU A 92 -7.48 -12.10 -17.46
C GLU A 92 -8.66 -12.49 -16.57
N ASN A 93 -9.54 -13.32 -17.10
CA ASN A 93 -10.71 -13.78 -16.37
C ASN A 93 -10.23 -14.55 -15.12
N PRO A 94 -10.63 -14.17 -13.89
CA PRO A 94 -10.09 -14.76 -12.67
C PRO A 94 -10.24 -16.29 -12.60
N GLN A 95 -11.19 -16.87 -13.35
CA GLN A 95 -11.38 -18.32 -13.49
C GLN A 95 -10.24 -19.03 -14.24
N THR A 96 -9.42 -18.33 -15.02
CA THR A 96 -8.23 -18.90 -15.68
C THR A 96 -7.01 -18.96 -14.77
N ALA A 97 -7.02 -18.25 -13.63
CA ALA A 97 -5.91 -18.29 -12.66
C ALA A 97 -5.85 -19.60 -11.86
N ILE A 98 -6.96 -20.35 -11.80
CA ILE A 98 -7.02 -21.65 -11.14
C ILE A 98 -6.78 -22.73 -12.21
N HIS A 99 -5.55 -23.24 -12.26
CA HIS A 99 -5.18 -24.34 -13.16
C HIS A 99 -5.72 -25.70 -12.71
N ASP A 100 -6.05 -25.85 -11.43
CA ASP A 100 -6.57 -27.08 -10.87
C ASP A 100 -8.09 -26.98 -10.67
N LYS A 101 -8.82 -27.46 -11.68
CA LYS A 101 -10.27 -27.69 -11.57
C LYS A 101 -10.44 -29.13 -11.09
N ALA A 102 -10.48 -29.33 -9.78
CA ALA A 102 -10.92 -30.58 -9.17
C ALA A 102 -12.36 -30.92 -9.58
#